data_AF-A0A0S8DQI0-F1
#
_entry.id   AF-A0A0S8DQI0-F1
#
_cell.length_a   1.000
_cell.length_b   1.000
_cell.length_c   1.000
_cell.angle_alpha   90.00
_cell.angle_beta   90.00
_cell.angle_gamma   90.00
#
_symmetry.space_group_name_H-M   'P 1'
#
loop_
_entity.id
_entity.type
_entity.pdbx_description
1 polymer ?
#
loop_
_entity_poly.entity_id
_entity_poly.type
_entity_poly.pdbx_seq_one_letter_code
_entity_poly.pdbx_strand_id
1 'polypeptide(L)'
;MFIVIVGAAVAGIIGMIAMATQSSADPLIRKQALSIAEAMLEEVRLQPFTLCDADEMTGGAAPSGSLTIGSIASASASGGNSTLSATGVNLSGQNAVIVFVSINNNSDQFVSSVIIDPGGANVTVPYLADSNNLQSGGNDARIYVYGMANPPQGTLTVRANFNTALDSGAASHIVVYPLSGVDTASPFGTPGTDEQDGVAAYVTVPSASGELVFAGMAAEYKGASTVTGPAVEDRDLVDGGDSLATAHQDGASPNVTFNWTGGSSGDHWATAGISVKPGGCVENMGPETGETRYSLSNPFDHVNDYHGFDSNTAAPSGIRNLDGTLIAGLESYRVTVSVAAQPFGGIGNDASGNPQSLLITVTVTGPGNTTVTLSGYRTRYAPNALP
;
A
#
# COMPACT_ATOMS: atom_id res chain seq x y z
N MET A 1 33.86 -75.74 -30.21
CA MET A 1 33.85 -75.65 -28.74
C MET A 1 34.66 -74.46 -28.22
N PHE A 2 35.92 -74.28 -28.61
CA PHE A 2 36.76 -73.13 -28.21
C PHE A 2 36.14 -71.75 -28.49
N ILE A 3 35.61 -71.52 -29.70
CA ILE A 3 34.97 -70.25 -30.09
C ILE A 3 33.75 -69.90 -29.22
N VAL A 4 32.98 -70.90 -28.78
CA VAL A 4 31.78 -70.70 -27.93
C VAL A 4 32.18 -70.27 -26.52
N ILE A 5 33.24 -70.86 -25.97
CA ILE A 5 33.77 -70.53 -24.64
C ILE A 5 34.34 -69.11 -24.64
N VAL A 6 35.10 -68.74 -25.67
CA VAL A 6 35.64 -67.39 -25.83
C VAL A 6 34.50 -66.37 -25.99
N GLY A 7 33.46 -66.69 -26.76
CA GLY A 7 32.29 -65.81 -26.92
C GLY A 7 31.56 -65.52 -25.61
N ALA A 8 31.30 -66.55 -24.79
CA ALA A 8 30.65 -66.38 -23.49
C ALA A 8 31.51 -65.59 -22.49
N ALA A 9 32.83 -65.81 -22.48
CA ALA A 9 33.76 -65.07 -21.63
C ALA A 9 33.83 -63.58 -22.02
N VAL A 10 33.88 -63.28 -23.32
CA VAL A 10 33.90 -61.89 -23.83
C VAL A 10 32.59 -61.18 -23.53
N ALA A 11 31.44 -61.84 -23.71
CA ALA A 11 30.14 -61.27 -23.35
C ALA A 11 30.04 -60.94 -21.86
N GLY A 12 30.56 -61.81 -20.98
CA GLY A 12 30.61 -61.57 -19.54
C GLY A 12 31.50 -60.37 -19.16
N ILE A 13 32.67 -60.23 -19.80
CA ILE A 13 33.59 -59.11 -19.57
C ILE A 13 32.98 -57.79 -20.06
N ILE A 14 32.39 -57.78 -21.26
CA ILE A 14 31.72 -56.59 -21.80
C ILE A 14 30.54 -56.19 -20.90
N GLY A 15 29.78 -57.15 -20.39
CA GLY A 15 28.70 -56.90 -19.43
C GLY A 15 29.19 -56.26 -18.13
N MET A 16 30.30 -56.73 -17.57
CA MET A 16 30.88 -56.15 -16.36
C MET A 16 31.45 -54.74 -16.61
N ILE A 17 32.10 -54.51 -17.76
CA ILE A 17 32.63 -53.19 -18.13
C ILE A 17 31.48 -52.19 -18.32
N ALA A 18 30.38 -52.59 -18.97
CA ALA A 18 29.19 -51.76 -19.15
C ALA A 18 28.53 -51.38 -17.82
N MET A 19 28.42 -52.34 -16.89
CA MET A 19 27.88 -52.08 -15.55
C MET A 19 28.79 -51.15 -14.73
N ALA A 20 30.11 -51.38 -14.78
CA ALA A 20 31.08 -50.55 -14.08
C ALA A 20 31.14 -49.11 -14.65
N THR A 21 30.95 -48.93 -15.96
CA THR A 21 30.89 -47.59 -16.57
C THR A 21 29.61 -46.85 -16.21
N GLN A 22 28.45 -47.53 -16.18
CA GLN A 22 27.20 -46.92 -15.70
C GLN A 22 27.30 -46.50 -14.24
N SER A 23 27.75 -47.38 -13.34
CA SER A 23 27.90 -47.04 -11.92
C SER A 23 28.93 -45.94 -11.64
N SER A 24 29.82 -45.65 -12.60
CA SER A 24 30.81 -44.59 -12.50
C SER A 24 30.29 -43.22 -12.94
N ALA A 25 29.20 -43.17 -13.71
CA ALA A 25 28.59 -41.93 -14.20
C ALA A 25 27.59 -41.32 -13.20
N ASP A 26 26.92 -42.13 -12.39
CA ASP A 26 25.91 -41.67 -11.41
C ASP A 26 26.43 -40.62 -10.42
N PRO A 27 27.65 -40.74 -9.85
CA PRO A 27 28.20 -39.72 -8.96
C PRO A 27 28.41 -38.36 -9.65
N LEU A 28 28.68 -38.36 -10.96
CA LEU A 28 28.84 -37.11 -11.73
C LEU A 28 27.49 -36.43 -11.97
N ILE A 29 26.45 -37.19 -12.32
CA ILE A 29 25.09 -36.66 -12.49
C ILE A 29 24.59 -36.02 -11.21
N ARG A 30 24.80 -36.69 -10.07
CA ARG A 30 24.38 -36.17 -8.77
C ARG A 30 25.14 -34.91 -8.35
N LYS A 31 26.45 -34.84 -8.61
CA LYS A 31 27.26 -33.64 -8.34
C LYS A 31 26.84 -32.47 -9.22
N GLN A 32 26.55 -32.73 -10.49
CA GLN A 32 26.05 -31.71 -11.41
C GLN A 32 24.67 -31.21 -10.99
N ALA A 33 23.76 -32.12 -10.62
CA ALA A 33 22.44 -31.75 -10.10
C ALA A 33 22.55 -30.92 -8.81
N LEU A 34 23.49 -31.26 -7.92
CA LEU A 34 23.76 -30.50 -6.71
C LEU A 34 24.30 -29.10 -7.02
N SER A 35 25.29 -28.96 -7.92
CA SER A 35 25.82 -27.64 -8.27
C SER A 35 24.76 -26.74 -8.92
N ILE A 36 23.85 -27.32 -9.72
CA ILE A 36 22.71 -26.59 -10.29
C ILE A 36 21.75 -26.16 -9.16
N ALA A 37 21.46 -27.06 -8.20
CA ALA A 37 20.58 -26.76 -7.09
C ALA A 37 21.13 -25.65 -6.18
N GLU A 38 22.43 -25.69 -5.88
CA GLU A 38 23.13 -24.70 -5.06
C GLU A 38 23.13 -23.33 -5.74
N ALA A 39 23.49 -23.28 -7.03
CA ALA A 39 23.49 -22.04 -7.80
C ALA A 39 22.09 -21.40 -7.87
N MET A 40 21.05 -22.20 -8.14
CA MET A 40 19.67 -21.69 -8.16
C MET A 40 19.20 -21.24 -6.77
N LEU A 41 19.53 -21.99 -5.71
CA LEU A 41 19.15 -21.59 -4.35
C LEU A 41 19.86 -20.31 -3.92
N GLU A 42 21.12 -20.11 -4.30
CA GLU A 42 21.87 -18.89 -4.03
C GLU A 42 21.29 -17.70 -4.80
N GLU A 43 20.97 -17.87 -6.08
CA GLU A 43 20.30 -16.86 -6.90
C GLU A 43 18.99 -16.40 -6.28
N VAL A 44 18.08 -17.32 -5.93
CA VAL A 44 16.80 -16.99 -5.28
C VAL A 44 17.05 -16.25 -3.97
N ARG A 45 18.02 -16.69 -3.15
CA ARG A 45 18.29 -16.09 -1.83
C ARG A 45 18.96 -14.72 -1.90
N LEU A 46 19.59 -14.39 -3.02
CA LEU A 46 20.20 -13.09 -3.25
C LEU A 46 19.19 -12.03 -3.67
N GLN A 47 17.99 -12.43 -4.11
CA GLN A 47 16.94 -11.47 -4.39
C GLN A 47 16.43 -10.76 -3.13
N PRO A 48 15.99 -9.50 -3.26
CA PRO A 48 15.19 -8.80 -2.27
C PRO A 48 14.03 -9.64 -1.73
N PHE A 49 13.81 -9.53 -0.42
CA PHE A 49 12.56 -9.98 0.22
C PHE A 49 11.97 -8.82 0.99
N THR A 50 11.37 -7.90 0.24
CA THR A 50 10.78 -6.64 0.68
C THR A 50 9.27 -6.80 0.82
N LEU A 51 8.59 -5.78 1.36
CA LEU A 51 7.13 -5.78 1.43
C LEU A 51 6.51 -5.56 0.04
N CYS A 52 7.23 -4.82 -0.81
CA CYS A 52 6.91 -4.49 -2.19
C CYS A 52 7.98 -5.06 -3.10
N ASP A 53 7.61 -5.45 -4.29
CA ASP A 53 8.52 -5.63 -5.40
C ASP A 53 8.94 -4.26 -5.98
N ALA A 54 10.10 -4.22 -6.63
CA ALA A 54 10.68 -3.02 -7.20
C ALA A 54 9.81 -2.44 -8.33
N ASP A 55 9.12 -3.27 -9.11
CA ASP A 55 8.26 -2.80 -10.20
C ASP A 55 6.98 -2.15 -9.65
N GLU A 56 6.47 -2.61 -8.50
CA GLU A 56 5.34 -1.98 -7.79
C GLU A 56 5.68 -0.59 -7.21
N MET A 57 6.96 -0.34 -6.94
CA MET A 57 7.44 0.92 -6.37
C MET A 57 7.57 2.05 -7.41
N THR A 58 7.59 1.72 -8.71
CA THR A 58 7.60 2.71 -9.80
C THR A 58 6.22 3.30 -10.11
N GLY A 59 5.14 2.69 -9.58
CA GLY A 59 3.74 3.09 -9.76
C GLY A 59 3.15 3.99 -8.67
N GLY A 60 3.91 4.38 -7.65
CA GLY A 60 3.42 5.24 -6.55
C GLY A 60 2.70 4.50 -5.41
N ALA A 61 2.84 3.18 -5.30
CA ALA A 61 2.51 2.45 -4.09
C ALA A 61 3.65 2.66 -3.09
N ALA A 62 3.40 3.44 -2.05
CA ALA A 62 4.38 3.67 -0.99
C ALA A 62 4.31 2.53 0.05
N PRO A 63 5.43 2.11 0.66
CA PRO A 63 5.42 1.05 1.66
C PRO A 63 4.61 1.46 2.90
N SER A 64 4.09 0.47 3.63
CA SER A 64 3.38 0.69 4.89
C SER A 64 4.23 1.56 5.84
N GLY A 65 3.75 2.78 6.13
CA GLY A 65 4.47 3.81 6.89
C GLY A 65 4.93 5.05 6.11
N SER A 66 4.56 5.18 4.82
CA SER A 66 4.94 6.32 3.96
C SER A 66 3.79 7.30 3.66
N LEU A 67 2.72 7.31 4.46
CA LEU A 67 1.69 8.34 4.34
C LEU A 67 2.29 9.71 4.62
N THR A 68 2.17 10.65 3.68
CA THR A 68 2.62 12.02 3.89
C THR A 68 1.53 13.03 3.56
N ILE A 69 1.50 14.12 4.33
CA ILE A 69 0.64 15.27 4.11
C ILE A 69 1.43 16.27 3.25
N GLY A 70 0.88 16.61 2.09
CA GLY A 70 1.39 17.67 1.23
C GLY A 70 1.14 19.07 1.80
N SER A 71 1.35 20.11 1.00
CA SER A 71 1.07 21.47 1.43
C SER A 71 -0.43 21.70 1.64
N ILE A 72 -0.85 21.83 2.91
CA ILE A 72 -2.25 22.07 3.29
C ILE A 72 -2.70 23.43 2.76
N ALA A 73 -3.78 23.45 1.98
CA ALA A 73 -4.40 24.67 1.48
C ALA A 73 -5.70 24.95 2.22
N SER A 74 -6.04 26.21 2.40
CA SER A 74 -7.29 26.59 3.08
C SER A 74 -7.80 27.94 2.61
N ALA A 75 -9.09 28.18 2.84
CA ALA A 75 -9.73 29.48 2.65
C ALA A 75 -10.90 29.65 3.61
N SER A 76 -11.26 30.90 3.88
CA SER A 76 -12.42 31.31 4.69
C SER A 76 -13.18 32.41 3.96
N ALA A 77 -14.49 32.47 4.14
CA ALA A 77 -15.30 33.59 3.69
C ALA A 77 -16.51 33.79 4.60
N SER A 78 -16.85 35.06 4.82
CA SER A 78 -18.11 35.50 5.40
C SER A 78 -19.22 35.54 4.35
N GLY A 79 -20.45 35.48 4.84
CA GLY A 79 -21.70 35.26 4.14
C GLY A 79 -21.95 35.95 2.79
N GLY A 80 -22.97 35.46 2.09
CA GLY A 80 -23.38 35.91 0.76
C GLY A 80 -22.69 35.19 -0.39
N ASN A 81 -21.73 34.31 -0.11
CA ASN A 81 -21.07 33.48 -1.10
C ASN A 81 -21.87 32.21 -1.42
N SER A 82 -21.91 31.82 -2.70
CA SER A 82 -22.48 30.54 -3.15
C SER A 82 -21.42 29.44 -3.32
N THR A 83 -20.14 29.81 -3.20
CA THR A 83 -18.99 28.91 -3.33
C THR A 83 -17.83 29.39 -2.46
N LEU A 84 -16.95 28.49 -2.06
CA LEU A 84 -15.67 28.78 -1.42
C LEU A 84 -14.55 27.98 -2.09
N SER A 85 -13.43 28.62 -2.43
CA SER A 85 -12.33 27.97 -3.17
C SER A 85 -11.00 28.07 -2.44
N ALA A 86 -10.34 26.93 -2.25
CA ALA A 86 -8.91 26.87 -1.95
C ALA A 86 -8.14 26.82 -3.29
N THR A 87 -7.36 27.85 -3.57
CA THR A 87 -6.59 27.97 -4.83
C THR A 87 -5.14 27.57 -4.62
N GLY A 88 -4.47 27.09 -5.67
CA GLY A 88 -3.04 26.77 -5.61
C GLY A 88 -2.76 25.45 -4.89
N VAL A 89 -3.73 24.54 -4.86
CA VAL A 89 -3.59 23.23 -4.23
C VAL A 89 -2.64 22.37 -5.08
N ASN A 90 -1.45 22.07 -4.57
CA ASN A 90 -0.48 21.23 -5.26
C ASN A 90 -0.83 19.75 -5.07
N LEU A 91 -1.39 19.15 -6.12
CA LEU A 91 -1.73 17.73 -6.18
C LEU A 91 -0.70 16.91 -6.98
N SER A 92 0.41 17.51 -7.42
CA SER A 92 1.45 16.81 -8.17
C SER A 92 2.15 15.78 -7.29
N GLY A 93 2.12 14.51 -7.69
CA GLY A 93 2.69 13.40 -6.92
C GLY A 93 1.83 12.96 -5.74
N GLN A 94 0.60 13.48 -5.63
CA GLN A 94 -0.35 13.12 -4.58
C GLN A 94 -1.33 12.08 -5.14
N ASN A 95 -1.56 11.01 -4.41
CA ASN A 95 -2.43 9.92 -4.82
C ASN A 95 -3.78 9.89 -4.08
N ALA A 96 -4.00 10.81 -3.15
CA ALA A 96 -5.33 11.10 -2.60
C ALA A 96 -5.47 12.57 -2.15
N VAL A 97 -6.70 12.97 -1.88
CA VAL A 97 -7.03 14.26 -1.26
C VAL A 97 -8.18 14.10 -0.28
N ILE A 98 -8.10 14.78 0.86
CA ILE A 98 -9.21 14.97 1.80
C ILE A 98 -9.57 16.45 1.87
N VAL A 99 -10.86 16.74 1.97
CA VAL A 99 -11.37 18.10 2.09
C VAL A 99 -12.33 18.17 3.26
N PHE A 100 -12.01 19.03 4.22
CA PHE A 100 -12.95 19.47 5.24
C PHE A 100 -13.60 20.77 4.77
N VAL A 101 -14.93 20.83 4.87
CA VAL A 101 -15.69 22.05 4.65
C VAL A 101 -16.55 22.27 5.86
N SER A 102 -16.54 23.47 6.44
CA SER A 102 -17.53 23.87 7.42
C SER A 102 -18.35 25.03 6.92
N ILE A 103 -19.59 25.06 7.39
CA ILE A 103 -20.48 26.20 7.29
C ILE A 103 -21.16 26.37 8.65
N ASN A 104 -21.39 27.62 9.01
CA ASN A 104 -22.30 27.96 10.08
C ASN A 104 -23.60 28.35 9.40
N ASN A 105 -24.70 27.69 9.74
CA ASN A 105 -25.95 27.87 9.02
C ASN A 105 -27.10 28.21 9.98
N ASN A 106 -27.88 29.20 9.55
CA ASN A 106 -29.06 29.67 10.28
C ASN A 106 -30.36 29.46 9.47
N SER A 107 -30.26 28.90 8.24
CA SER A 107 -31.32 28.90 7.21
C SER A 107 -31.24 27.71 6.21
N ASP A 108 -31.06 26.46 6.67
CA ASP A 108 -31.01 25.22 5.85
C ASP A 108 -29.96 25.19 4.70
N GLN A 109 -28.94 26.06 4.71
CA GLN A 109 -27.83 26.02 3.77
C GLN A 109 -26.97 24.76 3.95
N PHE A 110 -26.49 24.19 2.85
CA PHE A 110 -25.65 23.00 2.87
C PHE A 110 -24.63 22.97 1.73
N VAL A 111 -23.55 22.22 1.93
CA VAL A 111 -22.55 21.96 0.89
C VAL A 111 -23.14 20.98 -0.12
N SER A 112 -23.40 21.46 -1.34
CA SER A 112 -24.02 20.68 -2.40
C SER A 112 -23.02 19.78 -3.13
N SER A 113 -21.76 20.21 -3.23
CA SER A 113 -20.67 19.43 -3.82
C SER A 113 -19.30 20.03 -3.51
N VAL A 114 -18.27 19.20 -3.56
CA VAL A 114 -16.87 19.63 -3.65
C VAL A 114 -16.31 19.19 -4.99
N ILE A 115 -15.64 20.09 -5.70
CA ILE A 115 -15.04 19.82 -7.01
C ILE A 115 -13.58 20.23 -7.05
N ILE A 116 -12.81 19.55 -7.90
CA ILE A 116 -11.46 19.94 -8.34
C ILE A 116 -11.59 20.49 -9.76
N ASP A 117 -11.05 21.68 -9.98
CA ASP A 117 -11.06 22.39 -11.25
C ASP A 117 -9.68 22.28 -11.93
N PRO A 118 -9.50 21.36 -12.91
CA PRO A 118 -8.24 21.21 -13.63
C PRO A 118 -8.05 22.23 -14.77
N GLY A 119 -8.90 23.25 -14.89
CA GLY A 119 -8.94 24.15 -16.05
C GLY A 119 -9.72 23.57 -17.25
N GLY A 120 -10.52 22.52 -17.00
CA GLY A 120 -11.32 21.79 -17.98
C GLY A 120 -12.66 21.35 -17.37
N ALA A 121 -13.07 20.09 -17.58
CA ALA A 121 -14.25 19.55 -16.90
C ALA A 121 -13.96 19.36 -15.41
N ASN A 122 -14.85 19.86 -14.55
CA ASN A 122 -14.74 19.72 -13.10
C ASN A 122 -14.82 18.24 -12.69
N VAL A 123 -13.97 17.84 -11.74
CA VAL A 123 -13.99 16.50 -11.15
C VAL A 123 -14.64 16.59 -9.77
N THR A 124 -15.71 15.84 -9.54
CA THR A 124 -16.42 15.85 -8.25
C THR A 124 -15.70 14.97 -7.23
N VAL A 125 -15.40 15.52 -6.07
CA VAL A 125 -14.83 14.79 -4.93
C VAL A 125 -15.96 14.03 -4.23
N PRO A 126 -15.86 12.70 -4.04
CA PRO A 126 -16.84 11.92 -3.31
C PRO A 126 -17.06 12.40 -1.88
N TYR A 127 -18.33 12.38 -1.47
CA TYR A 127 -18.77 12.62 -0.10
C TYR A 127 -18.40 11.43 0.80
N LEU A 128 -17.91 11.70 2.02
CA LEU A 128 -17.60 10.67 3.02
C LEU A 128 -18.51 10.75 4.24
N ALA A 129 -18.63 11.93 4.87
CA ALA A 129 -19.42 12.14 6.07
C ALA A 129 -19.78 13.61 6.30
N ASP A 130 -20.77 13.85 7.14
CA ASP A 130 -21.07 15.14 7.72
C ASP A 130 -21.56 14.98 9.16
N SER A 131 -21.42 16.05 9.94
CA SER A 131 -22.11 16.22 11.21
C SER A 131 -22.74 17.60 11.23
N ASN A 132 -23.94 17.69 11.80
CA ASN A 132 -24.74 18.88 11.84
C ASN A 132 -25.35 19.06 13.24
N ASN A 133 -24.87 20.07 13.98
CA ASN A 133 -25.41 20.35 15.30
C ASN A 133 -26.67 21.22 15.20
N LEU A 134 -27.84 20.58 15.27
CA LEU A 134 -29.15 21.25 15.23
C LEU A 134 -29.72 21.59 16.63
N GLN A 135 -28.96 21.38 17.70
CA GLN A 135 -29.50 21.43 19.08
C GLN A 135 -29.89 22.85 19.54
N SER A 136 -29.39 23.90 18.87
CA SER A 136 -29.64 25.31 19.23
C SER A 136 -30.89 25.96 18.58
N GLY A 137 -31.59 25.27 17.67
CA GLY A 137 -32.85 25.78 17.11
C GLY A 137 -32.75 27.03 16.22
N GLY A 138 -31.57 27.32 15.67
CA GLY A 138 -31.32 28.43 14.72
C GLY A 138 -29.86 28.77 14.46
N ASN A 139 -28.96 28.18 15.24
CA ASN A 139 -27.52 28.40 15.25
C ASN A 139 -26.84 27.04 15.10
N ASP A 140 -26.50 26.65 13.88
CA ASP A 140 -25.88 25.35 13.61
C ASP A 140 -24.40 25.49 13.21
N ALA A 141 -23.59 24.58 13.74
CA ALA A 141 -22.25 24.33 13.21
C ALA A 141 -22.34 23.04 12.39
N ARG A 142 -21.83 23.10 11.17
CA ARG A 142 -21.86 21.95 10.27
C ARG A 142 -20.51 21.72 9.64
N ILE A 143 -20.10 20.46 9.61
CA ILE A 143 -18.84 20.02 9.00
C ILE A 143 -19.10 18.88 8.03
N TYR A 144 -18.36 18.87 6.94
CA TYR A 144 -18.37 17.83 5.92
C TYR A 144 -16.96 17.36 5.64
N VAL A 145 -16.85 16.07 5.34
CA VAL A 145 -15.63 15.42 4.90
C VAL A 145 -15.86 14.83 3.51
N TYR A 146 -15.00 15.20 2.59
CA TYR A 146 -14.94 14.66 1.24
C TYR A 146 -13.56 14.05 1.01
N GLY A 147 -13.47 13.05 0.14
CA GLY A 147 -12.19 12.43 -0.19
C GLY A 147 -12.19 11.74 -1.54
N MET A 148 -11.03 11.79 -2.21
CA MET A 148 -10.82 11.22 -3.53
C MET A 148 -9.45 10.53 -3.60
N ALA A 149 -9.43 9.28 -4.07
CA ALA A 149 -8.20 8.64 -4.54
C ALA A 149 -7.94 9.03 -6.00
N ASN A 150 -6.67 9.02 -6.39
CA ASN A 150 -6.19 9.37 -7.74
C ASN A 150 -6.72 10.73 -8.25
N PRO A 151 -6.50 11.83 -7.52
CA PRO A 151 -6.96 13.14 -7.96
C PRO A 151 -6.23 13.61 -9.22
N PRO A 152 -6.82 14.53 -10.01
CA PRO A 152 -6.12 15.18 -11.10
C PRO A 152 -4.81 15.83 -10.63
N GLN A 153 -3.75 15.65 -11.42
CA GLN A 153 -2.40 16.10 -11.06
C GLN A 153 -2.16 17.56 -11.47
N GLY A 154 -1.32 18.27 -10.71
CA GLY A 154 -0.94 19.66 -10.96
C GLY A 154 -1.31 20.61 -9.82
N THR A 155 -1.20 21.90 -10.07
CA THR A 155 -1.59 22.96 -9.11
C THR A 155 -2.97 23.48 -9.47
N LEU A 156 -3.99 23.10 -8.68
CA LEU A 156 -5.40 23.23 -9.05
C LEU A 156 -6.20 24.04 -8.03
N THR A 157 -7.48 24.28 -8.35
CA THR A 157 -8.45 24.87 -7.41
C THR A 157 -9.39 23.80 -6.90
N VAL A 158 -9.59 23.74 -5.59
CA VAL A 158 -10.63 22.92 -4.96
C VAL A 158 -11.74 23.85 -4.48
N ARG A 159 -12.97 23.58 -4.89
CA ARG A 159 -14.13 24.44 -4.64
C ARG A 159 -15.25 23.68 -3.97
N ALA A 160 -15.71 24.19 -2.84
CA ALA A 160 -17.00 23.83 -2.25
C ALA A 160 -18.09 24.69 -2.88
N ASN A 161 -19.17 24.05 -3.32
CA ASN A 161 -20.38 24.72 -3.79
C ASN A 161 -21.47 24.54 -2.74
N PHE A 162 -22.25 25.59 -2.52
CA PHE A 162 -23.40 25.55 -1.62
C PHE A 162 -24.69 25.40 -2.43
N ASN A 163 -25.75 24.91 -1.79
CA ASN A 163 -27.07 24.80 -2.41
C ASN A 163 -27.68 26.18 -2.76
N THR A 164 -27.34 27.20 -1.97
CA THR A 164 -27.72 28.60 -2.15
C THR A 164 -26.61 29.50 -1.58
N ALA A 165 -26.69 30.81 -1.79
CA ALA A 165 -25.80 31.74 -1.12
C ALA A 165 -25.98 31.65 0.40
N LEU A 166 -24.87 31.65 1.14
CA LEU A 166 -24.89 31.65 2.60
C LEU A 166 -25.47 32.97 3.13
N ASP A 167 -26.09 32.92 4.31
CA ASP A 167 -26.62 34.12 4.96
C ASP A 167 -25.50 35.10 5.28
N SER A 168 -25.80 36.41 5.31
CA SER A 168 -24.79 37.44 5.54
C SER A 168 -24.07 37.35 6.90
N GLY A 169 -24.64 36.62 7.86
CA GLY A 169 -24.05 36.36 9.17
C GLY A 169 -23.30 35.03 9.29
N ALA A 170 -23.33 34.19 8.25
CA ALA A 170 -22.66 32.89 8.25
C ALA A 170 -21.16 33.01 7.92
N ALA A 171 -20.37 32.11 8.46
CA ALA A 171 -19.01 31.84 8.01
C ALA A 171 -18.93 30.50 7.26
N SER A 172 -17.94 30.40 6.37
CA SER A 172 -17.58 29.17 5.69
C SER A 172 -16.08 28.99 5.63
N HIS A 173 -15.64 27.75 5.80
CA HIS A 173 -14.23 27.39 5.79
C HIS A 173 -13.99 26.15 4.97
N ILE A 174 -12.82 26.08 4.32
CA ILE A 174 -12.35 24.90 3.59
C ILE A 174 -10.90 24.63 3.96
N VAL A 175 -10.58 23.37 4.25
CA VAL A 175 -9.21 22.88 4.44
C VAL A 175 -9.01 21.67 3.53
N VAL A 176 -7.94 21.69 2.75
CA VAL A 176 -7.60 20.67 1.76
C VAL A 176 -6.28 20.02 2.12
N TYR A 177 -6.29 18.70 2.18
CA TYR A 177 -5.16 17.84 2.50
C TYR A 177 -4.77 17.02 1.27
N PRO A 178 -3.75 17.44 0.50
CA PRO A 178 -3.12 16.57 -0.48
C PRO A 178 -2.35 15.45 0.23
N LEU A 179 -2.48 14.21 -0.21
CA LEU A 179 -1.87 13.03 0.43
C LEU A 179 -1.14 12.16 -0.58
N SER A 180 -0.01 11.60 -0.17
CA SER A 180 0.70 10.57 -0.92
C SER A 180 0.93 9.33 -0.05
N GLY A 181 1.12 8.18 -0.71
CA GLY A 181 1.28 6.90 -0.06
C GLY A 181 -0.03 6.30 0.47
N VAL A 182 -1.19 6.68 -0.10
CA VAL A 182 -2.51 6.16 0.25
C VAL A 182 -2.86 4.91 -0.56
N ASP A 183 -3.60 3.96 0.02
CA ASP A 183 -4.22 2.84 -0.69
C ASP A 183 -5.32 3.36 -1.61
N THR A 184 -5.12 3.32 -2.92
CA THR A 184 -6.10 3.89 -3.85
C THR A 184 -7.30 3.00 -4.13
N ALA A 185 -7.26 1.72 -3.73
CA ALA A 185 -8.38 0.79 -3.87
C ALA A 185 -9.39 0.92 -2.71
N SER A 186 -8.89 1.12 -1.49
CA SER A 186 -9.72 1.33 -0.29
C SER A 186 -9.14 2.42 0.63
N PRO A 187 -9.07 3.69 0.17
CA PRO A 187 -8.30 4.76 0.82
C PRO A 187 -8.78 5.17 2.21
N PHE A 188 -10.09 5.12 2.45
CA PHE A 188 -10.70 5.74 3.62
C PHE A 188 -11.33 4.69 4.55
N GLY A 189 -11.17 4.89 5.85
CA GLY A 189 -11.80 4.10 6.90
C GLY A 189 -13.26 4.45 7.13
N THR A 190 -13.82 3.97 8.23
CA THR A 190 -15.16 4.40 8.67
C THR A 190 -15.06 5.77 9.32
N PRO A 191 -15.84 6.78 8.89
CA PRO A 191 -15.82 8.09 9.52
C PRO A 191 -16.30 8.04 10.98
N GLY A 192 -15.75 8.93 11.80
CA GLY A 192 -16.30 9.28 13.12
C GLY A 192 -16.96 10.65 13.06
N THR A 193 -18.07 10.83 13.77
CA THR A 193 -18.79 12.11 13.87
C THR A 193 -19.30 12.30 15.28
N ASP A 194 -19.40 13.54 15.75
CA ASP A 194 -20.06 13.88 17.00
C ASP A 194 -20.58 15.33 16.94
N GLU A 195 -21.56 15.66 17.78
CA GLU A 195 -22.09 17.02 17.89
C GLU A 195 -22.66 17.29 19.28
N GLN A 196 -22.34 18.46 19.82
CA GLN A 196 -22.87 18.87 21.11
C GLN A 196 -22.83 20.37 21.32
N ASP A 197 -23.63 20.82 22.27
CA ASP A 197 -23.54 22.14 22.88
C ASP A 197 -22.62 22.06 24.10
N GLY A 198 -21.51 22.80 24.08
CA GLY A 198 -20.60 22.90 25.21
C GLY A 198 -19.14 23.14 24.82
N VAL A 199 -18.32 23.37 25.83
CA VAL A 199 -16.92 23.82 25.69
C VAL A 199 -15.94 22.75 25.19
N ALA A 200 -16.24 21.46 25.42
CA ALA A 200 -15.35 20.36 25.08
C ALA A 200 -15.84 19.66 23.81
N ALA A 201 -15.18 19.94 22.68
CA ALA A 201 -15.48 19.28 21.42
C ALA A 201 -14.57 18.08 21.24
N TYR A 202 -15.10 16.95 20.78
CA TYR A 202 -14.30 15.76 20.52
C TYR A 202 -14.86 14.95 19.35
N VAL A 203 -14.06 14.04 18.82
CA VAL A 203 -14.52 13.00 17.91
C VAL A 203 -13.68 11.75 18.08
N THR A 204 -14.32 10.59 18.08
CA THR A 204 -13.63 9.30 18.07
C THR A 204 -13.74 8.68 16.69
N VAL A 205 -12.60 8.44 16.05
CA VAL A 205 -12.52 7.91 14.69
C VAL A 205 -12.02 6.47 14.74
N PRO A 206 -12.81 5.50 14.26
CA PRO A 206 -12.34 4.12 14.07
C PRO A 206 -11.09 4.10 13.20
N SER A 207 -10.03 3.43 13.68
CA SER A 207 -8.76 3.35 12.96
C SER A 207 -7.93 2.14 13.36
N ALA A 208 -6.85 1.90 12.62
CA ALA A 208 -5.85 0.90 12.91
C ALA A 208 -4.45 1.51 13.08
N SER A 209 -3.55 0.75 13.70
CA SER A 209 -2.12 1.12 13.78
C SER A 209 -1.53 1.21 12.37
N GLY A 210 -0.84 2.30 12.06
CA GLY A 210 -0.24 2.56 10.74
C GLY A 210 -1.13 3.32 9.75
N GLU A 211 -2.40 3.59 10.10
CA GLU A 211 -3.22 4.57 9.41
C GLU A 211 -2.85 6.00 9.83
N LEU A 212 -3.26 6.99 9.04
CA LEU A 212 -3.22 8.40 9.43
C LEU A 212 -4.65 8.90 9.62
N VAL A 213 -4.95 9.52 10.77
CA VAL A 213 -6.31 9.95 11.10
C VAL A 213 -6.38 11.46 11.02
N PHE A 214 -7.39 11.98 10.34
CA PHE A 214 -7.71 13.39 10.26
C PHE A 214 -9.02 13.67 10.97
N ALA A 215 -9.11 14.83 11.59
CA ALA A 215 -10.35 15.27 12.20
C ALA A 215 -10.49 16.79 12.11
N GLY A 216 -11.73 17.24 12.02
CA GLY A 216 -12.11 18.64 12.00
C GLY A 216 -13.24 18.91 13.00
N MET A 217 -13.25 20.14 13.50
CA MET A 217 -14.22 20.68 14.43
C MET A 217 -14.70 22.01 13.87
N ALA A 218 -15.98 22.06 13.51
CA ALA A 218 -16.68 23.29 13.20
C ALA A 218 -17.38 23.78 14.47
N ALA A 219 -17.30 25.08 14.76
CA ALA A 219 -18.04 25.66 15.87
C ALA A 219 -18.51 27.09 15.58
N GLU A 220 -19.60 27.47 16.24
CA GLU A 220 -20.07 28.85 16.33
C GLU A 220 -19.60 29.47 17.67
N TYR A 221 -19.15 30.72 17.64
CA TYR A 221 -18.67 31.51 18.79
C TYR A 221 -17.50 30.95 19.63
N LYS A 222 -16.92 29.82 19.22
CA LYS A 222 -15.73 29.24 19.85
C LYS A 222 -14.47 30.08 19.62
N GLY A 223 -14.34 30.71 18.45
CA GLY A 223 -13.09 31.34 18.05
C GLY A 223 -11.94 30.34 17.97
N ALA A 224 -10.73 30.81 18.28
CA ALA A 224 -9.52 29.99 18.22
C ALA A 224 -9.53 28.86 19.25
N SER A 225 -9.05 27.69 18.87
CA SER A 225 -9.07 26.47 19.68
C SER A 225 -7.73 25.74 19.66
N THR A 226 -7.56 24.75 20.51
CA THR A 226 -6.34 23.93 20.55
C THR A 226 -6.70 22.47 20.72
N VAL A 227 -6.12 21.62 19.88
CA VAL A 227 -6.26 20.17 19.98
C VAL A 227 -5.30 19.62 21.05
N THR A 228 -5.78 18.68 21.85
CA THR A 228 -4.97 18.02 22.87
C THR A 228 -4.04 16.99 22.22
N GLY A 229 -2.76 16.98 22.63
CA GLY A 229 -1.80 15.97 22.19
C GLY A 229 -2.27 14.53 22.53
N PRO A 230 -1.88 13.52 21.74
CA PRO A 230 -0.77 13.53 20.78
C PRO A 230 -1.12 14.01 19.36
N ALA A 231 -2.33 14.49 19.11
CA ALA A 231 -2.71 15.09 17.83
C ALA A 231 -1.88 16.35 17.51
N VAL A 232 -1.63 16.57 16.22
CA VAL A 232 -0.95 17.73 15.67
C VAL A 232 -1.99 18.67 15.06
N GLU A 233 -1.98 19.93 15.49
CA GLU A 233 -2.84 20.97 14.92
C GLU A 233 -2.38 21.35 13.51
N ASP A 234 -3.31 21.41 12.56
CA ASP A 234 -3.04 21.74 11.16
C ASP A 234 -3.49 23.14 10.79
N ARG A 235 -4.76 23.46 11.09
CA ARG A 235 -5.40 24.74 10.81
C ARG A 235 -6.38 25.07 11.91
N ASP A 236 -6.44 26.34 12.29
CA ASP A 236 -7.47 26.91 13.16
C ASP A 236 -7.96 28.20 12.50
N LEU A 237 -8.97 28.06 11.64
CA LEU A 237 -9.52 29.17 10.86
C LEU A 237 -10.64 29.81 11.67
N VAL A 238 -10.61 31.14 11.80
CA VAL A 238 -11.63 31.89 12.54
C VAL A 238 -12.12 33.06 11.69
N ASP A 239 -13.43 33.19 11.52
CA ASP A 239 -14.08 34.37 10.93
C ASP A 239 -15.35 34.70 11.73
N GLY A 240 -15.51 35.95 12.18
CA GLY A 240 -16.70 36.37 12.94
C GLY A 240 -16.92 35.69 14.32
N GLY A 241 -16.02 34.81 14.76
CA GLY A 241 -16.19 33.97 15.98
C GLY A 241 -16.51 32.51 15.66
N ASP A 242 -16.87 32.24 14.41
CA ASP A 242 -17.03 30.89 13.86
C ASP A 242 -15.67 30.31 13.51
N SER A 243 -15.52 29.01 13.64
CA SER A 243 -14.24 28.36 13.38
C SER A 243 -14.31 27.00 12.72
N LEU A 244 -13.22 26.67 12.03
CA LEU A 244 -12.86 25.33 11.61
C LEU A 244 -11.44 25.03 12.08
N ALA A 245 -11.34 24.17 13.09
CA ALA A 245 -10.08 23.64 13.56
C ALA A 245 -9.88 22.22 13.03
N THR A 246 -8.75 21.94 12.41
CA THR A 246 -8.41 20.62 11.89
C THR A 246 -7.08 20.13 12.44
N ALA A 247 -6.96 18.83 12.60
CA ALA A 247 -5.80 18.17 13.16
C ALA A 247 -5.62 16.78 12.56
N HIS A 248 -4.41 16.24 12.70
CA HIS A 248 -4.12 14.86 12.37
C HIS A 248 -3.35 14.14 13.49
N GLN A 249 -3.36 12.82 13.44
CA GLN A 249 -2.58 11.97 14.35
C GLN A 249 -2.35 10.60 13.71
N ASP A 250 -1.25 9.94 14.07
CA ASP A 250 -1.06 8.52 13.81
C ASP A 250 -2.23 7.69 14.37
N GLY A 251 -2.70 6.75 13.55
CA GLY A 251 -3.79 5.84 13.87
C GLY A 251 -3.43 4.84 14.96
N ALA A 252 -4.44 4.45 15.73
CA ALA A 252 -4.33 3.49 16.80
C ALA A 252 -5.53 2.53 16.78
N SER A 253 -5.31 1.29 17.19
CA SER A 253 -6.40 0.32 17.27
C SER A 253 -7.07 0.35 18.65
N PRO A 254 -8.42 0.36 18.73
CA PRO A 254 -9.38 0.35 17.62
C PRO A 254 -9.81 1.75 17.13
N ASN A 255 -9.34 2.81 17.78
CA ASN A 255 -9.70 4.19 17.44
C ASN A 255 -8.68 5.20 17.95
N VAL A 256 -8.82 6.43 17.45
CA VAL A 256 -8.17 7.64 17.95
C VAL A 256 -9.25 8.65 18.33
N THR A 257 -9.06 9.37 19.43
CA THR A 257 -9.97 10.45 19.85
C THR A 257 -9.25 11.79 19.80
N PHE A 258 -9.82 12.75 19.06
CA PHE A 258 -9.38 14.14 19.05
C PHE A 258 -10.20 14.93 20.06
N ASN A 259 -9.55 15.80 20.83
CA ASN A 259 -10.19 16.63 21.85
C ASN A 259 -9.75 18.08 21.68
N TRP A 260 -10.69 18.98 21.38
CA TRP A 260 -10.45 20.41 21.28
C TRP A 260 -10.94 21.16 22.50
N THR A 261 -10.07 22.05 22.99
CA THR A 261 -10.35 22.99 24.07
C THR A 261 -10.25 24.42 23.55
N GLY A 262 -10.84 25.37 24.28
CA GLY A 262 -10.93 26.77 23.88
C GLY A 262 -12.38 27.21 23.62
N GLY A 263 -12.57 28.52 23.49
CA GLY A 263 -13.86 29.16 23.22
C GLY A 263 -14.79 29.43 24.40
N SER A 264 -16.02 29.81 24.05
CA SER A 264 -17.01 30.37 24.97
C SER A 264 -17.91 29.28 25.57
N SER A 265 -18.59 29.55 26.69
CA SER A 265 -19.38 28.53 27.41
C SER A 265 -20.65 28.05 26.70
N GLY A 266 -20.94 28.52 25.48
CA GLY A 266 -22.16 28.23 24.71
C GLY A 266 -21.90 27.68 23.31
N ASP A 267 -20.68 27.17 23.07
CA ASP A 267 -20.26 26.76 21.73
C ASP A 267 -21.11 25.60 21.19
N HIS A 268 -21.71 25.82 20.01
CA HIS A 268 -22.36 24.78 19.21
C HIS A 268 -21.32 24.20 18.28
N TRP A 269 -20.95 22.94 18.48
CA TRP A 269 -19.92 22.31 17.65
C TRP A 269 -20.42 21.05 16.97
N ALA A 270 -19.85 20.80 15.80
CA ALA A 270 -19.97 19.56 15.05
C ALA A 270 -18.57 19.11 14.63
N THR A 271 -18.27 17.84 14.82
CA THR A 271 -16.98 17.25 14.50
C THR A 271 -17.14 16.10 13.53
N ALA A 272 -16.15 15.92 12.68
CA ALA A 272 -16.04 14.78 11.82
C ALA A 272 -14.57 14.40 11.64
N GLY A 273 -14.31 13.12 11.44
CA GLY A 273 -12.98 12.62 11.18
C GLY A 273 -12.99 11.35 10.36
N ILE A 274 -11.84 11.04 9.78
CA ILE A 274 -11.67 9.94 8.85
C ILE A 274 -10.25 9.37 8.99
N SER A 275 -10.13 8.05 8.95
CA SER A 275 -8.82 7.40 8.84
C SER A 275 -8.44 7.16 7.37
N VAL A 276 -7.16 7.26 7.08
CA VAL A 276 -6.56 7.03 5.77
C VAL A 276 -5.67 5.82 5.84
N LYS A 277 -5.93 4.87 4.94
CA LYS A 277 -5.17 3.62 4.86
C LYS A 277 -3.89 3.84 4.06
N PRO A 278 -2.73 3.41 4.58
CA PRO A 278 -1.51 3.45 3.81
C PRO A 278 -1.64 2.55 2.58
N GLY A 279 -1.02 2.96 1.50
CA GLY A 279 -0.79 2.10 0.35
C GLY A 279 -0.10 0.83 0.81
N GLY A 280 -0.65 -0.31 0.39
CA GLY A 280 0.07 -1.56 0.38
C GLY A 280 0.61 -1.76 -1.03
N CYS A 281 1.87 -2.14 -1.12
CA CYS A 281 2.33 -3.07 -2.12
C CYS A 281 1.99 -4.47 -1.59
N VAL A 282 1.25 -5.26 -2.36
CA VAL A 282 0.89 -6.63 -1.95
C VAL A 282 1.57 -7.56 -2.91
N GLU A 283 2.77 -7.96 -2.50
CA GLU A 283 3.53 -9.01 -3.14
C GLU A 283 2.75 -10.32 -3.16
N ASN A 284 2.28 -10.72 -4.34
CA ASN A 284 1.59 -11.98 -4.54
C ASN A 284 2.61 -13.12 -4.71
N MET A 285 2.20 -14.37 -4.45
CA MET A 285 3.12 -15.49 -4.63
C MET A 285 3.28 -15.82 -6.12
N GLY A 286 4.50 -15.70 -6.64
CA GLY A 286 4.83 -15.95 -8.05
C GLY A 286 5.09 -14.65 -8.80
N PRO A 287 5.56 -14.75 -10.05
CA PRO A 287 6.07 -13.61 -10.81
C PRO A 287 4.96 -12.73 -11.40
N GLU A 288 5.26 -11.45 -11.56
CA GLU A 288 4.37 -10.46 -12.15
C GLU A 288 4.25 -10.68 -13.67
N THR A 289 3.26 -10.02 -14.27
CA THR A 289 2.98 -10.22 -15.69
C THR A 289 4.13 -9.70 -16.57
N GLY A 290 4.83 -10.62 -17.22
CA GLY A 290 5.92 -10.30 -18.14
C GLY A 290 7.31 -10.54 -17.55
N GLU A 291 7.39 -10.78 -16.23
CA GLU A 291 8.62 -11.17 -15.58
C GLU A 291 9.02 -12.59 -15.92
N THR A 292 10.33 -12.76 -16.13
CA THR A 292 10.94 -14.08 -16.23
C THR A 292 12.38 -14.01 -15.77
N ARG A 293 12.90 -15.11 -15.21
CA ARG A 293 14.34 -15.30 -15.00
C ARG A 293 15.20 -15.01 -16.25
N TYR A 294 14.64 -15.16 -17.46
CA TYR A 294 15.37 -15.07 -18.73
C TYR A 294 15.32 -13.68 -19.38
N SER A 295 14.78 -12.68 -18.69
CA SER A 295 14.66 -11.32 -19.19
C SER A 295 15.67 -10.41 -18.50
N LEU A 296 16.39 -9.60 -19.29
CA LEU A 296 17.31 -8.58 -18.75
C LEU A 296 16.61 -7.24 -18.49
N SER A 297 15.38 -7.07 -18.99
CA SER A 297 14.59 -5.85 -18.81
C SER A 297 13.43 -6.00 -17.82
N ASN A 298 13.03 -7.25 -17.54
CA ASN A 298 11.97 -7.63 -16.60
C ASN A 298 12.38 -8.95 -15.92
N PRO A 299 13.54 -8.99 -15.24
CA PRO A 299 14.00 -10.19 -14.55
C PRO A 299 13.06 -10.54 -13.39
N PHE A 300 13.28 -11.70 -12.76
CA PHE A 300 12.83 -11.88 -11.38
C PHE A 300 13.74 -11.08 -10.46
N ASP A 301 13.18 -10.22 -9.64
CA ASP A 301 13.83 -9.28 -8.72
C ASP A 301 13.27 -9.33 -7.30
N HIS A 302 12.34 -10.23 -7.03
CA HIS A 302 11.92 -10.61 -5.70
C HIS A 302 11.99 -12.15 -5.47
N VAL A 303 12.04 -12.55 -4.20
CA VAL A 303 12.22 -13.98 -3.84
C VAL A 303 11.03 -14.84 -4.25
N ASN A 304 9.80 -14.30 -4.21
CA ASN A 304 8.56 -15.01 -4.54
C ASN A 304 8.38 -15.26 -6.05
N ASP A 305 8.99 -14.49 -6.94
CA ASP A 305 8.84 -14.63 -8.41
C ASP A 305 9.29 -16.01 -8.91
N TYR A 306 10.23 -16.62 -8.18
CA TYR A 306 10.70 -17.95 -8.47
C TYR A 306 9.66 -19.03 -8.12
N HIS A 307 8.56 -18.70 -7.44
CA HIS A 307 7.50 -19.66 -7.14
C HIS A 307 6.88 -20.20 -8.43
N GLY A 308 7.00 -21.52 -8.61
CA GLY A 308 6.46 -22.18 -9.81
C GLY A 308 7.41 -22.14 -11.00
N PHE A 309 8.62 -21.59 -10.85
CA PHE A 309 9.63 -21.64 -11.92
C PHE A 309 9.93 -23.09 -12.31
N ASP A 310 9.95 -23.35 -13.61
CA ASP A 310 10.32 -24.62 -14.22
C ASP A 310 11.12 -24.37 -15.49
N SER A 311 12.39 -24.79 -15.49
CA SER A 311 13.30 -24.61 -16.64
C SER A 311 12.83 -25.33 -17.92
N ASN A 312 11.91 -26.29 -17.82
CA ASN A 312 11.39 -27.02 -18.97
C ASN A 312 10.24 -26.31 -19.70
N THR A 313 9.74 -25.19 -19.17
CA THR A 313 8.71 -24.38 -19.84
C THR A 313 9.24 -23.66 -21.09
N ALA A 314 10.54 -23.37 -21.13
CA ALA A 314 11.21 -22.80 -22.31
C ALA A 314 11.61 -23.88 -23.31
N ALA A 315 11.46 -23.60 -24.62
CA ALA A 315 11.82 -24.51 -25.71
C ALA A 315 13.13 -24.11 -26.39
N PRO A 316 14.09 -25.03 -26.63
CA PRO A 316 14.14 -26.42 -26.12
C PRO A 316 14.33 -26.51 -24.59
N SER A 317 13.88 -27.61 -23.98
CA SER A 317 14.02 -27.82 -22.54
C SER A 317 15.49 -27.90 -22.10
N GLY A 318 15.77 -27.52 -20.85
CA GLY A 318 17.09 -27.62 -20.24
C GLY A 318 17.48 -26.40 -19.41
N ILE A 319 18.72 -26.41 -18.91
CA ILE A 319 19.26 -25.30 -18.10
C ILE A 319 19.79 -24.19 -19.00
N ARG A 320 19.49 -22.95 -18.63
CA ARG A 320 19.80 -21.72 -19.39
C ARG A 320 20.48 -20.67 -18.53
N ASN A 321 21.29 -19.83 -19.17
CA ASN A 321 21.80 -18.59 -18.60
C ASN A 321 20.65 -17.58 -18.35
N LEU A 322 20.95 -16.48 -17.65
CA LEU A 322 19.99 -15.40 -17.36
C LEU A 322 19.51 -14.66 -18.61
N ASP A 323 20.24 -14.75 -19.73
CA ASP A 323 19.82 -14.21 -21.03
C ASP A 323 18.96 -15.19 -21.86
N GLY A 324 18.59 -16.33 -21.26
CA GLY A 324 17.83 -17.39 -21.91
C GLY A 324 18.66 -18.33 -22.79
N THR A 325 19.98 -18.15 -22.94
CA THR A 325 20.82 -19.03 -23.76
C THR A 325 20.96 -20.41 -23.11
N LEU A 326 20.73 -21.49 -23.89
CA LEU A 326 20.85 -22.87 -23.41
C LEU A 326 22.31 -23.22 -23.11
N ILE A 327 22.55 -23.85 -21.96
CA ILE A 327 23.88 -24.34 -21.58
C ILE A 327 24.06 -25.74 -22.17
N ALA A 328 25.03 -25.88 -23.08
CA ALA A 328 25.33 -27.15 -23.73
C ALA A 328 25.67 -28.25 -22.71
N GLY A 329 25.08 -29.43 -22.88
CA GLY A 329 25.26 -30.59 -22.01
C GLY A 329 24.32 -30.64 -20.79
N LEU A 330 23.48 -29.62 -20.58
CA LEU A 330 22.48 -29.57 -19.49
C LEU A 330 21.03 -29.66 -19.99
N GLU A 331 20.82 -30.12 -21.22
CA GLU A 331 19.49 -30.20 -21.88
C GLU A 331 18.58 -31.23 -21.20
N SER A 332 19.17 -32.23 -20.56
CA SER A 332 18.45 -33.29 -19.84
C SER A 332 18.28 -33.03 -18.34
N TYR A 333 18.63 -31.82 -17.88
CA TYR A 333 18.40 -31.38 -16.50
C TYR A 333 17.22 -30.43 -16.44
N ARG A 334 16.39 -30.58 -15.40
CA ARG A 334 15.25 -29.72 -15.09
C ARG A 334 15.41 -29.15 -13.69
N VAL A 335 15.20 -27.85 -13.53
CA VAL A 335 15.10 -27.19 -12.22
C VAL A 335 13.67 -26.73 -12.01
N THR A 336 13.12 -27.02 -10.84
CA THR A 336 11.91 -26.37 -10.34
C THR A 336 12.16 -25.67 -9.03
N VAL A 337 11.48 -24.55 -8.84
CA VAL A 337 11.50 -23.80 -7.58
C VAL A 337 10.08 -23.63 -7.06
N SER A 338 9.91 -23.84 -5.75
CA SER A 338 8.70 -23.49 -5.02
C SER A 338 9.07 -22.64 -3.83
N VAL A 339 8.35 -21.53 -3.66
CA VAL A 339 8.48 -20.63 -2.51
C VAL A 339 7.19 -20.67 -1.71
N ALA A 340 7.27 -20.68 -0.38
CA ALA A 340 6.09 -20.70 0.46
C ALA A 340 6.29 -19.91 1.74
N ALA A 341 5.25 -19.19 2.19
CA ALA A 341 5.22 -18.59 3.51
C ALA A 341 5.32 -19.69 4.58
N GLN A 342 6.38 -19.65 5.39
CA GLN A 342 6.59 -20.65 6.42
C GLN A 342 7.31 -20.03 7.62
N PRO A 343 6.64 -19.94 8.79
CA PRO A 343 7.24 -19.40 10.01
C PRO A 343 8.56 -20.10 10.37
N PHE A 344 9.56 -19.32 10.77
CA PHE A 344 10.88 -19.82 11.13
C PHE A 344 11.38 -19.22 12.45
N GLY A 345 11.61 -20.07 13.46
CA GLY A 345 12.24 -19.62 14.72
C GLY A 345 11.48 -18.52 15.48
N GLY A 346 10.14 -18.49 15.40
CA GLY A 346 9.31 -17.45 16.02
C GLY A 346 9.02 -16.24 15.13
N ILE A 347 9.60 -16.18 13.93
CA ILE A 347 9.30 -15.19 12.91
C ILE A 347 8.03 -15.64 12.17
N GLY A 348 6.90 -15.05 12.51
CA GLY A 348 5.59 -15.31 11.91
C GLY A 348 5.20 -14.26 10.88
N ASN A 349 3.92 -13.88 10.88
CA ASN A 349 3.44 -12.76 10.09
C ASN A 349 3.62 -11.45 10.89
N ASP A 350 3.73 -10.32 10.19
CA ASP A 350 3.66 -9.01 10.85
C ASP A 350 2.23 -8.67 11.32
N ALA A 351 2.07 -7.49 11.93
CA ALA A 351 0.78 -7.01 12.41
C ALA A 351 -0.27 -6.84 11.30
N SER A 352 0.18 -6.69 10.05
CA SER A 352 -0.66 -6.57 8.85
C SER A 352 -0.94 -7.93 8.20
N GLY A 353 -0.44 -9.03 8.77
CA GLY A 353 -0.66 -10.39 8.28
C GLY A 353 0.31 -10.84 7.19
N ASN A 354 1.34 -10.06 6.83
CA ASN A 354 2.30 -10.43 5.79
C ASN A 354 3.38 -11.38 6.32
N PRO A 355 3.76 -12.44 5.58
CA PRO A 355 4.77 -13.38 6.02
C PRO A 355 6.14 -12.70 6.14
N GLN A 356 6.84 -12.91 7.26
CA GLN A 356 8.20 -12.40 7.48
C GLN A 356 9.28 -13.46 7.21
N SER A 357 8.87 -14.65 6.77
CA SER A 357 9.77 -15.74 6.39
C SER A 357 9.20 -16.61 5.26
N LEU A 358 10.07 -16.97 4.32
CA LEU A 358 9.77 -17.82 3.18
C LEU A 358 10.68 -19.05 3.21
N LEU A 359 10.10 -20.22 2.97
CA LEU A 359 10.81 -21.44 2.61
C LEU A 359 10.97 -21.51 1.09
N ILE A 360 12.21 -21.60 0.64
CA ILE A 360 12.56 -21.81 -0.77
C ILE A 360 12.95 -23.27 -0.91
N THR A 361 12.33 -23.99 -1.84
CA THR A 361 12.67 -25.37 -2.19
C THR A 361 13.04 -25.44 -3.66
N VAL A 362 14.27 -25.88 -3.93
CA VAL A 362 14.81 -26.08 -5.27
C VAL A 362 14.95 -27.58 -5.51
N THR A 363 14.34 -28.09 -6.57
CA THR A 363 14.46 -29.49 -6.99
C THR A 363 15.05 -29.56 -8.38
N VAL A 364 16.15 -30.30 -8.50
CA VAL A 364 16.84 -30.57 -9.77
C VAL A 364 16.67 -32.03 -10.14
N THR A 365 16.15 -32.28 -11.32
CA THR A 365 15.99 -33.62 -11.89
C THR A 365 16.95 -33.76 -13.07
N GLY A 366 17.95 -34.63 -12.93
CA GLY A 366 18.90 -34.96 -14.00
C GLY A 366 18.50 -36.21 -14.80
N PRO A 367 19.38 -36.64 -15.73
CA PRO A 367 19.20 -37.87 -16.50
C PRO A 367 18.93 -39.09 -15.61
N GLY A 368 18.13 -40.04 -16.13
CA GLY A 368 17.74 -41.23 -15.37
C GLY A 368 16.84 -40.95 -14.17
N ASN A 369 16.21 -39.77 -14.11
CA ASN A 369 15.34 -39.32 -13.03
C ASN A 369 16.06 -39.17 -11.68
N THR A 370 17.36 -38.84 -11.71
CA THR A 370 18.15 -38.56 -10.50
C THR A 370 17.74 -37.21 -9.94
N THR A 371 17.18 -37.18 -8.74
CA THR A 371 16.68 -35.95 -8.09
C THR A 371 17.57 -35.48 -6.96
N VAL A 372 17.85 -34.18 -6.90
CA VAL A 372 18.46 -33.49 -5.76
C VAL A 372 17.53 -32.35 -5.34
N THR A 373 17.22 -32.26 -4.05
CA THR A 373 16.41 -31.17 -3.49
C THR A 373 17.20 -30.45 -2.41
N LEU A 374 17.25 -29.12 -2.50
CA LEU A 374 17.76 -28.24 -1.46
C LEU A 374 16.64 -27.34 -0.95
N SER A 375 16.76 -26.90 0.30
CA SER A 375 15.85 -25.90 0.84
C SER A 375 16.59 -24.89 1.70
N GLY A 376 16.13 -23.65 1.67
CA GLY A 376 16.67 -22.57 2.46
C GLY A 376 15.55 -21.64 2.92
N TYR A 377 15.80 -20.93 4.02
CA TYR A 377 14.90 -19.88 4.47
C TYR A 377 15.43 -18.52 4.06
N ARG A 378 14.51 -17.63 3.70
CA ARG A 378 14.74 -16.19 3.68
C ARG A 378 13.87 -15.56 4.75
N THR A 379 14.46 -14.66 5.54
CA THR A 379 13.75 -13.85 6.51
C THR A 379 13.79 -12.41 6.07
N ARG A 380 12.69 -11.69 6.32
CA ARG A 380 12.56 -10.26 6.07
C ARG A 380 13.28 -9.50 7.20
N TYR A 381 14.60 -9.46 7.15
CA TYR A 381 15.44 -8.73 8.10
C TYR A 381 15.76 -7.34 7.55
N ALA A 382 15.41 -6.28 8.30
CA ALA A 382 15.50 -4.87 7.90
C ALA A 382 14.71 -4.48 6.61
N PRO A 383 13.39 -4.75 6.54
CA PRO A 383 12.55 -4.46 5.36
C PRO A 383 12.39 -3.00 4.96
N ASN A 384 12.91 -2.05 5.75
CA ASN A 384 12.71 -0.62 5.54
C ASN A 384 13.78 0.01 4.61
N ALA A 385 14.67 -0.80 4.04
CA ALA A 385 15.57 -0.32 2.99
C ALA A 385 14.87 -0.51 1.64
N LEU A 386 14.58 0.61 0.99
CA LEU A 386 14.27 0.64 -0.44
C LEU A 386 15.43 -0.06 -1.20
N PRO A 387 15.15 -0.87 -2.24
CA PRO A 387 16.19 -1.42 -3.10
C PRO A 387 17.10 -0.33 -3.71
#